data_AF-A0A9R0W2J2-F1
#
_entry.id   AF-A0A9R0W2J2-F1
#
_cell.length_a   1.000
_cell.length_b   1.000
_cell.length_c   1.000
_cell.angle_alpha   90.00
_cell.angle_beta   90.00
_cell.angle_gamma   90.00
#
_symmetry.space_group_name_H-M   'P 1'
#
loop_
_entity.id
_entity.type
_entity.pdbx_description
1 polymer ?
#
loop_
_entity_poly.entity_id
_entity_poly.type
_entity_poly.pdbx_seq_one_letter_code
_entity_poly.pdbx_strand_id
1 'polypeptide(L)'
;MFNILQLLSHAFIKRYEQTGVDLAAYVRGVVNPTERLKQIAEMLAVHYYLLFNGSEGPWNYMKTFYKEESSFSFSGNVYVGQSAIFDTLSNIRKKLKGDRPREKIVHVVEKLHCRANGETEIAIRVSGSFITGNQFLIFGEGLQAEGMPSLEEIDIDIPSKRVGQFREQFTVHPGTSMGCYYIAKQDLYIVQS
;
A
#
# COMPACT_ATOMS: atom_id res chain seq x y z
N MET A 1 -0.60 -24.93 6.00
CA MET A 1 -1.79 -24.64 6.84
C MET A 1 -1.41 -24.97 8.29
N PHE A 2 -0.96 -23.98 9.07
CA PHE A 2 -0.72 -24.22 10.51
C PHE A 2 -2.10 -24.31 11.16
N ASN A 3 -2.45 -25.52 11.59
CA ASN A 3 -3.71 -25.77 12.27
C ASN A 3 -3.69 -24.99 13.60
N ILE A 4 -4.70 -24.12 13.83
CA ILE A 4 -4.82 -23.33 15.07
C ILE A 4 -4.75 -24.24 16.32
N LEU A 5 -5.23 -25.49 16.20
CA LEU A 5 -5.14 -26.50 17.25
C LEU A 5 -3.69 -26.85 17.62
N GLN A 6 -2.75 -26.82 16.66
CA GLN A 6 -1.35 -27.16 16.87
C GLN A 6 -0.61 -26.05 17.64
N LEU A 7 -0.93 -24.78 17.39
CA LEU A 7 -0.38 -23.65 18.14
C LEU A 7 -0.87 -23.65 19.59
N LEU A 8 -2.16 -23.92 19.81
CA LEU A 8 -2.75 -24.02 21.15
C LEU A 8 -2.18 -25.18 21.98
N SER A 9 -1.70 -26.23 21.32
CA SER A 9 -1.05 -27.36 21.98
C SER A 9 0.41 -27.12 22.39
N HIS A 10 1.01 -25.98 22.01
CA HIS A 10 2.41 -25.66 22.29
C HIS A 10 2.66 -25.40 23.79
N ALA A 11 3.77 -25.91 24.33
CA ALA A 11 4.08 -25.87 25.76
C ALA A 11 4.12 -24.45 26.35
N PHE A 12 4.54 -23.47 25.53
CA PHE A 12 4.49 -22.05 25.90
C PHE A 12 3.05 -21.55 26.15
N ILE A 13 2.08 -21.99 25.36
CA ILE A 13 0.67 -21.57 25.46
C ILE A 13 -0.05 -22.31 26.59
N LYS A 14 0.23 -23.61 26.78
CA LYS A 14 -0.34 -24.40 27.89
C LYS A 14 -0.03 -23.82 29.28
N ARG A 15 1.06 -23.07 29.44
CA ARG A 15 1.38 -22.38 30.70
C ARG A 15 0.30 -21.38 31.13
N TYR A 16 -0.52 -20.90 30.20
CA TYR A 16 -1.62 -19.97 30.44
C TYR A 16 -3.01 -20.65 30.46
N GLU A 17 -3.06 -21.98 30.27
CA GLU A 17 -4.32 -22.76 30.25
C GLU A 17 -4.98 -22.80 31.65
N GLN A 18 -4.17 -22.72 32.72
CA GLN A 18 -4.65 -22.75 34.11
C GLN A 18 -5.01 -21.36 34.68
N THR A 19 -4.76 -20.27 33.94
CA THR A 19 -5.02 -18.91 34.43
C THR A 19 -6.44 -18.40 34.17
N GLY A 20 -7.34 -19.27 33.67
CA GLY A 20 -8.72 -18.86 33.33
C GLY A 20 -8.81 -17.84 32.19
N VAL A 21 -7.71 -17.64 31.46
CA VAL A 21 -7.64 -16.72 30.32
C VAL A 21 -8.13 -17.46 29.09
N ASP A 22 -9.28 -17.02 28.55
CA ASP A 22 -9.72 -17.49 27.24
C ASP A 22 -8.74 -16.95 26.18
N LEU A 23 -7.72 -17.74 25.89
CA LEU A 23 -6.68 -17.44 24.92
C LEU A 23 -7.24 -17.23 23.52
N ALA A 24 -8.34 -17.89 23.17
CA ALA A 24 -8.99 -17.67 21.89
C ALA A 24 -9.70 -16.31 21.88
N ALA A 25 -10.33 -15.88 22.98
CA ALA A 25 -10.84 -14.52 23.13
C ALA A 25 -9.72 -13.47 23.23
N TYR A 26 -8.58 -13.77 23.86
CA TYR A 26 -7.41 -12.90 23.90
C TYR A 26 -6.80 -12.71 22.51
N VAL A 27 -6.50 -13.79 21.78
CA VAL A 27 -5.98 -13.71 20.41
C VAL A 27 -6.97 -13.04 19.46
N ARG A 28 -8.29 -13.24 19.63
CA ARG A 28 -9.34 -12.53 18.87
C ARG A 28 -9.55 -11.08 19.32
N GLY A 29 -9.27 -10.77 20.58
CA GLY A 29 -9.46 -9.45 21.21
C GLY A 29 -8.24 -8.54 21.13
N VAL A 30 -7.05 -9.08 20.88
CA VAL A 30 -5.79 -8.33 20.81
C VAL A 30 -5.62 -7.59 19.48
N VAL A 31 -6.29 -8.00 18.40
CA VAL A 31 -6.28 -7.27 17.12
C VAL A 31 -7.59 -7.51 16.35
N ASN A 32 -8.36 -6.47 16.08
CA ASN A 32 -9.47 -6.53 15.13
C ASN A 32 -8.90 -6.83 13.72
N PRO A 33 -9.24 -7.96 13.08
CA PRO A 33 -8.67 -8.34 11.79
C PRO A 33 -8.86 -7.26 10.71
N THR A 34 -9.98 -6.53 10.76
CA THR A 34 -10.28 -5.43 9.85
C THR A 34 -9.34 -4.25 10.07
N GLU A 35 -9.02 -3.91 11.32
CA GLU A 35 -8.06 -2.84 11.63
C GLU A 35 -6.65 -3.22 11.18
N ARG A 36 -6.26 -4.48 11.32
CA ARG A 36 -4.95 -4.95 10.84
C ARG A 36 -4.83 -4.85 9.32
N LEU A 37 -5.87 -5.24 8.59
CA LEU A 37 -5.91 -5.09 7.13
C LEU A 37 -5.80 -3.62 6.72
N LYS A 38 -6.51 -2.75 7.44
CA LYS A 38 -6.45 -1.31 7.23
C LYS A 38 -5.04 -0.76 7.47
N GLN A 39 -4.39 -1.10 8.58
CA GLN A 39 -3.01 -0.70 8.88
C GLN A 39 -2.01 -1.16 7.80
N ILE A 40 -2.13 -2.41 7.32
CA ILE A 40 -1.28 -2.91 6.24
C ILE A 40 -1.49 -2.10 4.96
N ALA A 41 -2.75 -1.81 4.62
CA ALA A 41 -3.07 -1.03 3.43
C ALA A 41 -2.53 0.41 3.53
N GLU A 42 -2.69 1.05 4.68
CA GLU A 42 -2.18 2.39 4.95
C GLU A 42 -0.66 2.45 4.88
N MET A 43 0.02 1.50 5.54
CA MET A 43 1.47 1.37 5.45
C MET A 43 1.92 1.19 4.00
N LEU A 44 1.28 0.31 3.23
CA LEU A 44 1.62 0.13 1.82
C LEU A 44 1.46 1.43 1.05
N ALA A 45 0.30 2.08 1.14
CA ALA A 45 0.00 3.30 0.39
C ALA A 45 1.00 4.41 0.73
N VAL A 46 1.25 4.67 2.02
CA VAL A 46 2.20 5.69 2.47
C VAL A 46 3.60 5.40 1.93
N HIS A 47 4.14 4.22 2.16
CA HIS A 47 5.53 3.92 1.75
C HIS A 47 5.69 3.88 0.24
N TYR A 48 4.73 3.29 -0.48
CA TYR A 48 4.75 3.20 -1.94
C TYR A 48 4.71 4.58 -2.60
N TYR A 49 3.73 5.43 -2.26
CA TYR A 49 3.59 6.73 -2.91
C TYR A 49 4.61 7.77 -2.41
N LEU A 50 5.11 7.66 -1.17
CA LEU A 50 6.25 8.48 -0.72
C LEU A 50 7.51 8.17 -1.53
N LEU A 51 7.82 6.90 -1.77
CA LEU A 51 8.94 6.50 -2.62
C LEU A 51 8.74 6.94 -4.06
N PHE A 52 7.52 6.77 -4.60
CA PHE A 52 7.19 7.16 -5.96
C PHE A 52 7.35 8.67 -6.20
N ASN A 53 6.80 9.49 -5.32
CA ASN A 53 6.86 10.95 -5.46
C ASN A 53 8.17 11.55 -4.91
N GLY A 54 8.97 10.75 -4.20
CA GLY A 54 10.17 11.17 -3.49
C GLY A 54 11.38 11.48 -4.38
N SER A 55 12.57 11.52 -3.78
CA SER A 55 13.84 11.80 -4.46
C SER A 55 14.43 10.55 -5.15
N GLU A 56 15.46 10.72 -5.98
CA GLU A 56 16.06 9.59 -6.73
C GLU A 56 16.84 8.62 -5.83
N GLY A 57 17.39 9.07 -4.69
CA GLY A 57 18.22 8.24 -3.82
C GLY A 57 17.46 7.02 -3.27
N PRO A 58 16.33 7.21 -2.55
CA PRO A 58 15.54 6.10 -2.03
C PRO A 58 14.79 5.29 -3.09
N TRP A 59 14.70 5.78 -4.34
CA TRP A 59 13.87 5.17 -5.38
C TRP A 59 14.19 3.70 -5.63
N ASN A 60 15.46 3.30 -5.53
CA ASN A 60 15.87 1.91 -5.72
C ASN A 60 15.20 0.93 -4.75
N TYR A 61 14.74 1.40 -3.58
CA TYR A 61 13.96 0.58 -2.65
C TYR A 61 12.58 0.21 -3.20
N MET A 62 12.07 0.85 -4.25
CA MET A 62 10.83 0.44 -4.92
C MET A 62 10.89 -1.02 -5.39
N LYS A 63 12.08 -1.52 -5.77
CA LYS A 63 12.26 -2.92 -6.17
C LYS A 63 11.86 -3.91 -5.06
N THR A 64 12.07 -3.55 -3.80
CA THR A 64 11.87 -4.47 -2.66
C THR A 64 10.40 -4.76 -2.35
N PHE A 65 9.47 -4.00 -2.93
CA PHE A 65 8.04 -4.30 -2.85
C PHE A 65 7.63 -5.49 -3.70
N TYR A 66 8.46 -5.91 -4.65
CA TYR A 66 8.12 -6.94 -5.65
C TYR A 66 9.05 -8.14 -5.52
N LYS A 67 8.61 -9.27 -6.10
CA LYS A 67 9.42 -10.47 -6.32
C LYS A 67 9.49 -10.80 -7.81
N GLU A 68 10.24 -11.85 -8.16
CA GLU A 68 10.38 -12.26 -9.56
C GLU A 68 9.06 -12.79 -10.16
N GLU A 69 8.21 -13.36 -9.32
CA GLU A 69 6.86 -13.80 -9.68
C GLU A 69 5.82 -12.67 -9.70
N SER A 70 6.18 -11.45 -9.27
CA SER A 70 5.27 -10.32 -9.25
C SER A 70 4.91 -9.86 -10.66
N SER A 71 3.72 -9.28 -10.81
CA SER A 71 3.26 -8.70 -12.07
C SER A 71 2.71 -7.28 -11.90
N PHE A 72 2.95 -6.44 -12.91
CA PHE A 72 2.42 -5.09 -13.03
C PHE A 72 1.71 -4.93 -14.37
N SER A 73 0.46 -4.46 -14.34
CA SER A 73 -0.32 -4.16 -15.53
C SER A 73 -0.48 -2.65 -15.71
N PHE A 74 -0.15 -2.13 -16.88
CA PHE A 74 -0.35 -0.73 -17.23
C PHE A 74 -0.56 -0.54 -18.73
N SER A 75 -1.58 0.24 -19.10
CA SER A 75 -1.92 0.54 -20.50
C SER A 75 -2.04 -0.71 -21.39
N GLY A 76 -2.67 -1.77 -20.87
CA GLY A 76 -2.87 -3.04 -21.59
C GLY A 76 -1.65 -3.97 -21.66
N ASN A 77 -0.49 -3.55 -21.15
CA ASN A 77 0.71 -4.38 -21.07
C ASN A 77 0.86 -5.00 -19.68
N VAL A 78 1.50 -6.17 -19.62
CA VAL A 78 1.86 -6.86 -18.37
C VAL A 78 3.38 -7.02 -18.29
N TYR A 79 3.95 -6.59 -17.17
CA TYR A 79 5.37 -6.63 -16.87
C TYR A 79 5.59 -7.57 -15.69
N VAL A 80 6.46 -8.56 -15.84
CA VAL A 80 6.69 -9.60 -14.83
C VAL A 80 8.12 -9.51 -14.31
N GLY A 81 8.28 -9.63 -12.99
CA GLY A 81 9.56 -9.61 -12.30
C GLY A 81 10.05 -8.22 -11.88
N GLN A 82 10.86 -8.18 -10.82
CA GLN A 82 11.21 -6.93 -10.13
C GLN A 82 11.82 -5.88 -11.05
N SER A 83 12.71 -6.31 -11.94
CA SER A 83 13.45 -5.40 -12.82
C SER A 83 12.54 -4.77 -13.87
N ALA A 84 11.71 -5.57 -14.55
CA ALA A 84 10.78 -5.06 -15.56
C ALA A 84 9.73 -4.11 -14.95
N ILE A 85 9.21 -4.46 -13.76
CA ILE A 85 8.29 -3.60 -13.01
C ILE A 85 8.96 -2.29 -12.65
N PHE A 86 10.16 -2.33 -12.06
CA PHE A 86 10.89 -1.13 -11.66
C PHE A 86 11.22 -0.21 -12.82
N ASP A 87 11.69 -0.74 -13.95
CA ASP A 87 12.01 0.05 -15.13
C ASP A 87 10.75 0.72 -15.69
N THR A 88 9.63 0.00 -15.70
CA THR A 88 8.34 0.55 -16.13
C THR A 88 7.84 1.64 -15.19
N LEU A 89 7.85 1.41 -13.87
CA LEU A 89 7.48 2.42 -12.87
C LEU A 89 8.41 3.64 -12.95
N SER A 90 9.70 3.44 -13.19
CA SER A 90 10.68 4.51 -13.39
C SER A 90 10.35 5.37 -14.61
N ASN A 91 9.93 4.73 -15.71
CA ASN A 91 9.49 5.44 -16.91
C ASN A 91 8.20 6.24 -16.67
N ILE A 92 7.24 5.67 -15.95
CA ILE A 92 6.01 6.40 -15.55
C ILE A 92 6.38 7.60 -14.67
N ARG A 93 7.21 7.40 -13.64
CA ARG A 93 7.67 8.44 -12.74
C ARG A 93 8.39 9.58 -13.48
N LYS A 94 9.26 9.26 -14.44
CA LYS A 94 9.91 10.26 -15.30
C LYS A 94 8.89 11.05 -16.14
N LYS A 95 7.91 10.37 -16.74
CA LYS A 95 6.84 11.02 -17.52
C LYS A 95 5.99 11.96 -16.67
N LEU A 96 5.65 11.56 -15.44
CA LEU A 96 4.88 12.38 -14.51
C LEU A 96 5.69 13.58 -13.97
N LYS A 97 7.00 13.41 -13.76
CA LYS A 97 7.88 14.53 -13.38
C LYS A 97 7.95 15.61 -14.46
N GLY A 98 7.94 15.20 -15.74
CA GLY A 98 8.10 16.08 -16.88
C GLY A 98 9.41 16.87 -16.85
N ASP A 99 9.51 17.89 -17.70
CA ASP A 99 10.71 18.76 -17.80
C ASP A 99 10.63 20.00 -16.89
N ARG A 100 9.61 20.09 -16.01
CA ARG A 100 9.34 21.30 -15.24
C ARG A 100 10.26 21.39 -14.02
N PRO A 101 11.09 22.45 -13.88
CA PRO A 101 12.07 22.54 -12.81
C PRO A 101 11.48 22.86 -11.43
N ARG A 102 10.24 23.36 -11.34
CA ARG A 102 9.63 23.85 -10.08
C ARG A 102 8.34 23.14 -9.66
N GLU A 103 7.69 22.43 -10.56
CA GLU A 103 6.38 21.82 -10.34
C GLU A 103 6.44 20.35 -10.76
N LYS A 104 6.06 19.45 -9.84
CA LYS A 104 6.00 18.01 -10.12
C LYS A 104 4.54 17.58 -10.13
N ILE A 105 4.22 16.57 -10.93
CA ILE A 105 2.96 15.88 -10.76
C ILE A 105 3.12 14.92 -9.58
N VAL A 106 2.28 15.08 -8.57
CA VAL A 106 2.30 14.28 -7.33
C VAL A 106 0.96 13.58 -7.14
N HIS A 107 0.99 12.46 -6.42
CA HIS A 107 -0.22 11.73 -6.07
C HIS A 107 -0.94 12.41 -4.90
N VAL A 108 -2.26 12.44 -5.00
CA VAL A 108 -3.21 12.67 -3.92
C VAL A 108 -4.05 11.41 -3.81
N VAL A 109 -3.88 10.64 -2.75
CA VAL A 109 -4.75 9.49 -2.46
C VAL A 109 -6.04 10.04 -1.85
N GLU A 110 -7.20 9.67 -2.39
CA GLU A 110 -8.51 10.16 -1.91
C GLU A 110 -9.34 9.04 -1.26
N LYS A 111 -9.16 7.80 -1.71
CA LYS A 111 -9.83 6.62 -1.15
C LYS A 111 -8.87 5.44 -1.09
N LEU A 112 -8.85 4.77 0.04
CA LEU A 112 -8.17 3.50 0.25
C LEU A 112 -9.17 2.47 0.77
N HIS A 113 -9.33 1.37 0.04
CA HIS A 113 -10.13 0.24 0.48
C HIS A 113 -9.26 -1.01 0.53
N CYS A 114 -9.46 -1.83 1.54
CA CYS A 114 -8.81 -3.13 1.64
C CYS A 114 -9.82 -4.22 2.00
N ARG A 115 -9.54 -5.44 1.58
CA ARG A 115 -10.27 -6.64 1.96
C ARG A 115 -9.36 -7.85 1.92
N ALA A 116 -9.70 -8.88 2.70
CA ALA A 116 -9.13 -10.20 2.50
C ALA A 116 -9.54 -10.74 1.10
N ASN A 117 -8.63 -11.42 0.44
CA ASN A 117 -8.81 -12.02 -0.87
C ASN A 117 -8.28 -13.46 -0.83
N GLY A 118 -9.14 -14.41 -0.50
CA GLY A 118 -8.71 -15.78 -0.20
C GLY A 118 -8.14 -15.91 1.22
N GLU A 119 -7.33 -16.94 1.47
CA GLU A 119 -6.86 -17.27 2.82
C GLU A 119 -5.77 -16.33 3.35
N THR A 120 -4.89 -15.85 2.47
CA THR A 120 -3.69 -15.10 2.89
C THR A 120 -3.45 -13.82 2.10
N GLU A 121 -4.16 -13.60 0.99
CA GLU A 121 -3.95 -12.43 0.15
C GLU A 121 -4.79 -11.25 0.62
N ILE A 122 -4.28 -10.06 0.40
CA ILE A 122 -4.97 -8.80 0.69
C ILE A 122 -5.16 -8.08 -0.62
N ALA A 123 -6.41 -7.74 -0.95
CA ALA A 123 -6.72 -6.87 -2.07
C ALA A 123 -6.87 -5.44 -1.56
N ILE A 124 -6.05 -4.53 -2.09
CA ILE A 124 -6.06 -3.10 -1.78
C ILE A 124 -6.44 -2.33 -3.05
N ARG A 125 -7.34 -1.36 -2.92
CA ARG A 125 -7.75 -0.46 -3.98
C ARG A 125 -7.52 0.96 -3.56
N VAL A 126 -6.82 1.70 -4.40
CA VAL A 126 -6.54 3.11 -4.24
C VAL A 126 -7.20 3.87 -5.38
N SER A 127 -7.84 5.00 -5.06
CA SER A 127 -8.21 5.97 -6.08
C SER A 127 -7.80 7.36 -5.62
N GLY A 128 -7.43 8.19 -6.58
CA GLY A 128 -6.99 9.53 -6.26
C GLY A 128 -6.76 10.39 -7.49
N SER A 129 -6.13 11.53 -7.24
CA SER A 129 -5.85 12.56 -8.23
C SER A 129 -4.35 12.75 -8.40
N PHE A 130 -3.96 13.12 -9.62
CA PHE A 130 -2.69 13.74 -9.89
C PHE A 130 -2.85 15.24 -9.80
N ILE A 131 -2.01 15.91 -9.01
CA ILE A 131 -2.00 17.37 -8.93
C ILE A 131 -0.63 17.92 -9.26
N THR A 132 -0.60 19.18 -9.70
CA THR A 132 0.65 19.94 -9.78
C THR A 132 1.04 20.43 -8.39
N GLY A 133 2.20 19.99 -7.88
CA GLY A 133 2.65 20.30 -6.52
C GLY A 133 4.06 19.79 -6.20
N ASN A 134 4.42 19.81 -4.91
CA ASN A 134 5.73 19.39 -4.41
C ASN A 134 5.66 18.35 -3.27
N GLN A 135 4.47 18.03 -2.78
CA GLN A 135 4.25 17.12 -1.65
C GLN A 135 3.22 16.05 -2.00
N PHE A 136 3.52 14.81 -1.61
CA PHE A 136 2.55 13.72 -1.62
C PHE A 136 1.51 13.94 -0.53
N LEU A 137 0.24 13.70 -0.85
CA LEU A 137 -0.87 13.86 0.08
C LEU A 137 -1.70 12.58 0.13
N ILE A 138 -2.10 12.17 1.35
CA ILE A 138 -3.01 11.05 1.57
C ILE A 138 -4.23 11.54 2.34
N PHE A 139 -5.39 11.35 1.75
CA PHE A 139 -6.68 11.77 2.26
C PHE A 139 -7.65 10.59 2.16
N GLY A 140 -8.52 10.46 3.16
CA GLY A 140 -9.67 9.58 3.11
C GLY A 140 -10.21 9.28 4.49
N GLU A 141 -11.44 8.75 4.55
CA GLU A 141 -12.10 8.43 5.82
C GLU A 141 -11.24 7.46 6.65
N GLY A 142 -10.71 7.99 7.75
CA GLY A 142 -9.87 7.26 8.70
C GLY A 142 -8.42 7.01 8.26
N LEU A 143 -7.89 7.76 7.28
CA LEU A 143 -6.53 7.64 6.71
C LEU A 143 -5.54 8.68 7.25
N GLN A 144 -5.73 9.19 8.47
CA GLN A 144 -4.75 10.08 9.09
C GLN A 144 -3.58 9.23 9.61
N ALA A 145 -2.64 8.92 8.70
CA ALA A 145 -1.40 8.27 9.08
C ALA A 145 -0.63 9.19 10.05
N GLU A 146 -0.15 8.64 11.16
CA GLU A 146 0.58 9.38 12.18
C GLU A 146 1.78 10.12 11.56
N GLY A 147 1.83 11.46 11.73
CA GLY A 147 2.86 12.31 11.12
C GLY A 147 2.55 12.88 9.73
N MET A 148 1.38 12.58 9.15
CA MET A 148 0.92 13.20 7.90
C MET A 148 -0.04 14.38 8.18
N PRO A 149 0.10 15.50 7.46
CA PRO A 149 -0.76 16.67 7.66
C PRO A 149 -2.21 16.37 7.25
N SER A 150 -3.16 16.91 8.01
CA SER A 150 -4.59 16.73 7.74
C SER A 150 -5.07 17.62 6.58
N LEU A 151 -6.20 17.26 5.94
CA LEU A 151 -6.80 18.05 4.85
C LEU A 151 -7.18 19.48 5.32
N GLU A 152 -7.49 19.62 6.61
CA GLU A 152 -7.83 20.89 7.25
C GLU A 152 -6.59 21.77 7.52
N GLU A 153 -5.42 21.16 7.69
CA GLU A 153 -4.13 21.86 7.85
C GLU A 153 -3.54 22.32 6.52
N ILE A 154 -4.00 21.74 5.41
CA ILE A 154 -3.46 21.96 4.08
C ILE A 154 -4.50 22.68 3.23
N ASP A 155 -4.43 24.01 3.18
CA ASP A 155 -5.26 24.85 2.29
C ASP A 155 -4.85 24.69 0.82
N ILE A 156 -5.10 23.51 0.25
CA ILE A 156 -4.83 23.18 -1.15
C ILE A 156 -6.15 22.94 -1.88
N ASP A 157 -6.42 23.81 -2.85
CA ASP A 157 -7.45 23.61 -3.86
C ASP A 157 -7.06 22.48 -4.82
N ILE A 158 -7.38 21.24 -4.44
CA ILE A 158 -7.16 20.03 -5.25
C ILE A 158 -7.84 20.15 -6.63
N PRO A 159 -9.12 20.56 -6.74
CA PRO A 159 -9.79 20.74 -8.04
C PRO A 159 -9.02 21.61 -9.03
N SER A 160 -8.53 22.79 -8.64
CA SER A 160 -7.84 23.68 -9.60
C SER A 160 -6.44 23.21 -9.99
N LYS A 161 -5.80 22.37 -9.18
CA LYS A 161 -4.45 21.81 -9.44
C LYS A 161 -4.46 20.44 -10.09
N ARG A 162 -5.64 19.81 -10.24
CA ARG A 162 -5.80 18.46 -10.78
C ARG A 162 -5.43 18.43 -12.26
N VAL A 163 -4.59 17.45 -12.61
CA VAL A 163 -4.14 17.20 -13.99
C VAL A 163 -4.47 15.79 -14.48
N GLY A 164 -5.07 14.97 -13.63
CA GLY A 164 -5.55 13.65 -13.98
C GLY A 164 -6.05 12.88 -12.76
N GLN A 165 -6.54 11.68 -12.99
CA GLN A 165 -6.98 10.76 -11.94
C GLN A 165 -6.33 9.40 -12.13
N PHE A 166 -6.20 8.66 -11.03
CA PHE A 166 -5.73 7.28 -11.06
C PHE A 166 -6.63 6.36 -10.25
N ARG A 167 -6.61 5.10 -10.65
CA ARG A 167 -7.10 3.97 -9.89
C ARG A 167 -6.03 2.90 -9.91
N GLU A 168 -5.71 2.37 -8.75
CA GLU A 168 -4.67 1.39 -8.60
C GLU A 168 -5.16 0.24 -7.72
N GLN A 169 -4.88 -0.99 -8.13
CA GLN A 169 -5.21 -2.18 -7.36
C GLN A 169 -3.94 -2.94 -7.06
N PHE A 170 -3.79 -3.36 -5.80
CA PHE A 170 -2.70 -4.21 -5.34
C PHE A 170 -3.26 -5.52 -4.80
N THR A 171 -2.66 -6.63 -5.20
CA THR A 171 -2.77 -7.91 -4.51
C THR A 171 -1.48 -8.14 -3.75
N VAL A 172 -1.58 -8.25 -2.42
CA VAL A 172 -0.45 -8.34 -1.50
C VAL A 172 -0.44 -9.71 -0.86
N HIS A 173 0.72 -10.36 -0.87
CA HIS A 173 0.95 -11.67 -0.28
C HIS A 173 1.92 -11.59 0.90
N PRO A 174 1.81 -12.51 1.87
CA PRO A 174 2.80 -12.62 2.94
C PRO A 174 4.16 -13.03 2.38
N GLY A 175 5.21 -12.41 2.90
CA GLY A 175 6.60 -12.75 2.64
C GLY A 175 7.05 -14.01 3.39
N THR A 176 8.36 -14.27 3.35
CA THR A 176 8.98 -15.42 4.04
C THR A 176 9.04 -15.25 5.56
N SER A 177 8.99 -13.99 6.03
CA SER A 177 9.05 -13.64 7.44
C SER A 177 7.71 -13.10 7.93
N MET A 178 7.39 -13.37 9.19
CA MET A 178 6.15 -12.90 9.81
C MET A 178 6.08 -11.36 9.75
N GLY A 179 4.94 -10.83 9.27
CA GLY A 179 4.73 -9.39 9.15
C GLY A 179 5.36 -8.74 7.91
N CYS A 180 6.13 -9.48 7.11
CA CYS A 180 6.60 -9.01 5.82
C CYS A 180 5.57 -9.30 4.72
N TYR A 181 5.45 -8.41 3.76
CA TYR A 181 4.54 -8.54 2.62
C TYR A 181 5.23 -8.11 1.33
N TYR A 182 4.76 -8.62 0.20
CA TYR A 182 5.16 -8.18 -1.13
C TYR A 182 3.94 -8.02 -2.04
N ILE A 183 4.05 -7.15 -3.03
CA ILE A 183 3.05 -6.91 -4.06
C ILE A 183 3.17 -8.05 -5.08
N ALA A 184 2.21 -8.96 -5.08
CA ALA A 184 2.15 -10.06 -6.05
C ALA A 184 1.58 -9.57 -7.39
N LYS A 185 0.58 -8.70 -7.35
CA LYS A 185 -0.03 -8.10 -8.55
C LYS A 185 -0.33 -6.63 -8.33
N GLN A 186 -0.14 -5.84 -9.36
CA GLN A 186 -0.47 -4.42 -9.38
C GLN A 186 -1.12 -4.06 -10.71
N ASP A 187 -2.28 -3.41 -10.68
CA ASP A 187 -2.95 -2.89 -11.87
C ASP A 187 -3.11 -1.38 -11.73
N LEU A 188 -2.53 -0.62 -12.66
CA LEU A 188 -2.61 0.83 -12.69
C LEU A 188 -3.45 1.31 -13.87
N TYR A 189 -4.44 2.15 -13.57
CA TYR A 189 -5.29 2.84 -14.53
C TYR A 189 -5.17 4.34 -14.32
N ILE A 190 -4.78 5.05 -15.38
CA ILE A 190 -4.71 6.52 -15.37
C ILE A 190 -5.80 7.03 -16.32
N VAL A 191 -6.61 7.96 -15.84
CA VAL A 191 -7.62 8.67 -16.62
C VAL A 191 -7.16 10.12 -16.75
N GLN A 192 -6.99 10.59 -17.98
CA GLN A 192 -6.77 12.00 -18.25
C GLN A 192 -8.10 12.74 -18.13
N SER A 193 -8.11 13.82 -17.37
CA SER A 193 -9.22 14.76 -17.24
C SER A 193 -9.23 15.78 -18.37
#